data_AF-A0A1M6ZRZ6-F1
#
_entry.id   AF-A0A1M6ZRZ6-F1
#
_cell.length_a   1.000
_cell.length_b   1.000
_cell.length_c   1.000
_cell.angle_alpha   90.00
_cell.angle_beta   90.00
_cell.angle_gamma   90.00
#
_symmetry.space_group_name_H-M   'P 1'
#
loop_
_entity.id
_entity.type
_entity.pdbx_description
1 polymer ?
#
loop_
_entity_poly.entity_id
_entity_poly.type
_entity_poly.pdbx_seq_one_letter_code
_entity_poly.pdbx_strand_id
1 'polypeptide(L)'
;MLISLSDKVNLSEQAIEIGKEFQKLGFKIYATEGTAKFYEKAGVKCEVVNKIAEGRPNVLDIILNKQVNLIVNTPWAKRDAIK
;
A
#
# COMPACT_ATOMS: atom_id res chain seq x y z
N MET A 1 5.62 6.66 3.28
CA MET A 1 4.93 5.48 3.85
C MET A 1 4.54 4.58 2.71
N LEU A 2 4.78 3.27 2.83
CA LEU A 2 4.29 2.27 1.88
C LEU A 2 3.12 1.53 2.51
N ILE A 3 1.98 1.49 1.83
CA ILE A 3 0.79 0.77 2.27
C ILE A 3 0.45 -0.28 1.21
N SER A 4 0.46 -1.55 1.61
CA SER A 4 -0.07 -2.66 0.83
C SER A 4 -1.23 -3.28 1.60
N LEU A 5 -2.44 -3.18 1.03
CA LEU A 5 -3.66 -3.73 1.62
C LEU A 5 -4.18 -4.88 0.78
N SER A 6 -4.61 -5.96 1.44
CA SER A 6 -5.33 -7.05 0.79
C SER A 6 -6.80 -6.68 0.56
N ASP A 7 -7.33 -6.97 -0.64
CA ASP A 7 -8.66 -6.57 -1.15
C ASP A 7 -9.89 -7.08 -0.36
N LYS A 8 -9.71 -7.92 0.66
CA LYS A 8 -10.81 -8.63 1.35
C LYS A 8 -11.02 -8.29 2.82
N VAL A 9 -10.31 -7.30 3.36
CA VAL A 9 -10.48 -6.95 4.78
C VAL A 9 -11.55 -5.89 4.96
N ASN A 10 -12.45 -6.10 5.92
CA ASN A 10 -13.46 -5.15 6.43
C ASN A 10 -12.83 -3.90 7.10
N LEU A 11 -11.55 -3.59 6.81
CA LEU A 11 -10.77 -2.46 7.32
C LEU A 11 -10.86 -1.23 6.40
N SER A 12 -11.76 -1.22 5.43
CA SER A 12 -11.83 -0.17 4.40
C SER A 12 -11.96 1.23 4.99
N GLU A 13 -12.84 1.45 5.97
CA GLU A 13 -13.02 2.78 6.56
C GLU A 13 -11.82 3.24 7.39
N GLN A 14 -11.30 2.37 8.26
CA GLN A 14 -10.13 2.67 9.09
C GLN A 14 -8.88 2.92 8.23
N ALA A 15 -8.68 2.14 7.18
CA ALA A 15 -7.57 2.32 6.26
C ALA A 15 -7.65 3.68 5.55
N ILE A 16 -8.85 4.14 5.18
CA ILE A 16 -9.09 5.46 4.59
C ILE A 16 -8.78 6.57 5.59
N GLU A 17 -9.27 6.46 6.83
CA GLU A 17 -9.00 7.43 7.89
C GLU A 17 -7.51 7.57 8.14
N ILE A 18 -6.82 6.44 8.32
CA ILE A 18 -5.36 6.38 8.48
C ILE A 18 -4.66 7.05 7.28
N GLY A 19 -5.06 6.73 6.05
CA GLY A 19 -4.50 7.35 4.84
C GLY A 19 -4.70 8.86 4.79
N LYS A 20 -5.88 9.36 5.19
CA LYS A 20 -6.17 10.80 5.27
C LYS A 20 -5.30 11.49 6.31
N GLU A 21 -5.16 10.92 7.50
CA GLU A 21 -4.32 11.50 8.55
C GLU A 21 -2.84 11.53 8.15
N PHE A 22 -2.33 10.45 7.55
CA PHE A 22 -0.96 10.45 7.03
C PHE A 22 -0.75 11.50 5.92
N GLN A 23 -1.73 11.68 5.02
CA GLN A 23 -1.67 12.74 4.02
C GLN A 23 -1.65 14.14 4.65
N LYS A 24 -2.47 14.38 5.68
CA LYS A 24 -2.49 15.66 6.44
C LYS A 24 -1.15 15.93 7.12
N LEU A 25 -0.50 14.89 7.62
CA LEU A 25 0.84 14.95 8.23
C LEU A 25 1.97 15.09 7.20
N GLY A 26 1.66 15.18 5.90
CA GLY A 26 2.65 15.37 4.84
C GLY A 26 3.37 14.10 4.41
N PHE A 27 2.88 12.91 4.81
CA PHE A 27 3.45 11.67 4.33
C PHE A 27 3.09 11.42 2.87
N LYS A 28 4.10 11.07 2.09
CA LYS A 28 3.92 10.49 0.76
C LYS A 28 3.49 9.03 0.89
N ILE A 29 2.36 8.67 0.27
CA ILE A 29 1.80 7.32 0.33
C ILE A 29 2.11 6.57 -0.97
N TYR A 30 2.74 5.41 -0.86
CA TYR A 30 2.97 4.49 -1.96
C TYR A 30 2.06 3.27 -1.82
N ALA A 31 1.43 2.83 -2.90
CA ALA A 31 0.49 1.71 -2.87
C ALA A 31 0.53 0.91 -4.16
N THR A 32 0.28 -0.40 -4.07
CA THR A 32 0.06 -1.24 -5.27
C THR A 32 -1.23 -0.82 -5.98
N GLU A 33 -1.34 -1.10 -7.29
CA GLU A 33 -2.43 -0.59 -8.14
C GLU A 33 -3.84 -0.72 -7.53
N GLY A 34 -4.20 -1.90 -7.01
CA GLY A 34 -5.52 -2.12 -6.38
C GLY A 34 -5.75 -1.24 -5.15
N THR A 35 -4.76 -1.17 -4.26
CA THR A 35 -4.79 -0.32 -3.07
C THR A 35 -4.80 1.17 -3.42
N ALA A 36 -4.09 1.59 -4.46
CA ALA A 36 -4.11 2.98 -4.93
C ALA A 36 -5.50 3.38 -5.45
N LYS A 37 -6.14 2.53 -6.27
CA LYS A 37 -7.53 2.75 -6.74
C LYS A 37 -8.53 2.82 -5.59
N PHE A 38 -8.33 2.01 -4.55
CA PHE A 38 -9.13 2.06 -3.33
C PHE A 38 -9.02 3.42 -2.62
N TYR A 39 -7.79 3.93 -2.44
CA TYR A 39 -7.55 5.22 -1.82
C TYR A 39 -8.00 6.41 -2.65
N GLU A 40 -7.83 6.35 -3.97
CA GLU A 40 -8.24 7.39 -4.90
C GLU A 40 -9.76 7.65 -4.84
N LYS A 41 -10.57 6.59 -4.77
CA LYS A 41 -12.03 6.69 -4.58
C LYS A 41 -12.41 7.40 -3.28
N ALA A 42 -11.53 7.41 -2.28
CA ALA A 42 -11.73 8.05 -1.00
C ALA A 42 -11.05 9.43 -0.87
N GLY A 43 -10.46 9.95 -1.95
CA GLY A 43 -9.77 11.24 -1.99
C GLY A 43 -8.37 11.23 -1.34
N VAL A 44 -7.77 10.06 -1.16
CA VAL A 44 -6.40 9.91 -0.64
C VAL A 44 -5.44 9.73 -1.81
N LYS A 45 -4.47 10.63 -1.93
CA LYS A 45 -3.45 10.60 -2.99
C LYS A 45 -2.41 9.53 -2.69
N CYS A 46 -2.16 8.67 -3.66
CA CYS A 46 -1.15 7.61 -3.59
C CYS A 46 -0.31 7.59 -4.87
N GLU A 47 0.98 7.27 -4.75
CA GLU A 47 1.81 6.87 -5.89
C GLU A 47 1.73 5.37 -6.09
N VAL A 48 1.46 4.96 -7.34
CA VAL A 48 1.40 3.55 -7.71
C VAL A 48 2.82 2.97 -7.76
N VAL A 49 3.00 1.81 -7.13
CA VAL A 49 4.24 1.03 -7.19
C VAL A 49 3.94 -0.40 -7.60
N ASN A 50 4.82 -0.99 -8.42
CA ASN A 50 4.68 -2.36 -8.89
C ASN A 50 4.94 -3.36 -7.76
N LYS A 51 4.27 -4.53 -7.79
CA LYS A 51 4.74 -5.68 -7.01
C LYS A 51 6.10 -6.14 -7.54
N ILE A 52 6.83 -6.91 -6.72
CA ILE A 52 8.17 -7.42 -7.07
C ILE A 52 8.16 -8.16 -8.42
N ALA A 53 7.10 -8.92 -8.71
CA ALA A 53 6.96 -9.71 -9.93
C ALA A 53 6.48 -8.91 -11.17
N GLU A 54 6.06 -7.65 -10.99
CA GLU A 54 5.37 -6.86 -12.03
C GLU A 54 6.29 -5.86 -12.77
N GLY A 55 7.57 -5.74 -12.37
CA GLY A 55 8.56 -4.89 -13.04
C GLY A 55 9.24 -3.89 -12.10
N ARG A 56 9.84 -2.82 -12.64
CA ARG A 56 10.49 -1.74 -11.87
C ARG A 56 9.92 -0.36 -12.24
N PRO A 57 9.93 0.63 -11.34
CA PRO A 57 10.28 0.50 -9.92
C PRO A 57 9.21 -0.29 -9.15
N ASN A 58 9.64 -1.24 -8.31
CA ASN A 58 8.75 -2.01 -7.44
C ASN A 58 8.96 -1.66 -5.97
N VAL A 59 8.15 -2.29 -5.11
CA VAL A 59 8.20 -2.10 -3.66
C VAL A 59 9.61 -2.29 -3.06
N LEU A 60 10.43 -3.22 -3.59
CA LEU A 60 11.81 -3.39 -3.12
C LEU A 60 12.69 -2.20 -3.50
N ASP A 61 12.57 -1.66 -4.71
CA ASP A 61 13.32 -0.48 -5.13
C ASP A 61 13.03 0.71 -4.19
N ILE A 62 11.76 0.94 -3.84
CA ILE A 62 11.34 2.02 -2.93
C ILE A 62 11.95 1.83 -1.53
N ILE A 63 11.96 0.60 -1.01
CA ILE A 63 12.51 0.29 0.31
C ILE A 63 14.04 0.45 0.31
N LEU A 64 14.73 -0.13 -0.67
CA LEU A 64 16.19 -0.10 -0.77
C LEU A 64 16.72 1.32 -0.96
N ASN A 65 15.99 2.15 -1.71
CA ASN A 65 16.30 3.57 -1.89
C ASN A 65 15.92 4.44 -0.68
N LYS A 66 15.46 3.83 0.43
CA LYS A 66 15.05 4.53 1.67
C LYS A 66 13.99 5.61 1.44
N GLN A 67 13.13 5.43 0.43
CA GLN A 67 12.08 6.39 0.08
C GLN A 67 10.86 6.29 1.00
N VAL A 68 10.84 5.31 1.90
CA VAL A 68 9.76 5.09 2.86
C VAL A 68 10.31 4.82 4.27
N ASN A 69 9.66 5.42 5.27
CA ASN A 69 10.02 5.28 6.68
C ASN A 69 9.07 4.37 7.47
N LEU A 70 7.97 3.95 6.85
CA LEU A 70 6.95 3.10 7.44
C LEU A 70 6.35 2.21 6.36
N ILE A 71 6.18 0.92 6.68
CA ILE A 71 5.56 -0.07 5.82
C ILE A 71 4.38 -0.68 6.57
N VAL A 72 3.20 -0.63 5.96
CA VAL A 72 2.00 -1.33 6.44
C VAL A 72 1.65 -2.39 5.40
N ASN A 73 1.78 -3.65 5.78
CA ASN A 73 1.43 -4.80 4.96
C ASN A 73 0.37 -5.63 5.71
N THR A 74 -0.82 -5.76 5.14
CA THR A 74 -1.89 -6.60 5.69
C THR A 74 -2.15 -7.80 4.79
N PRO A 75 -1.31 -8.85 4.85
CA PRO A 75 -1.49 -10.04 4.03
C PRO A 75 -2.73 -10.81 4.48
N TRP A 76 -3.41 -11.45 3.53
CA TRP A 76 -4.40 -12.47 3.84
C TRP A 76 -3.81 -13.86 3.59
N ALA A 77 -4.10 -14.81 4.46
CA ALA A 77 -3.60 -16.18 4.34
C ALA A 77 -4.26 -16.91 3.16
N LYS A 78 -3.67 -16.82 1.96
CA LYS A 78 -3.90 -17.85 0.95
C LYS A 78 -3.16 -19.09 1.43
N ARG A 79 -3.90 -20.03 2.02
CA ARG A 79 -3.43 -21.33 2.46
C ARG A 79 -3.03 -22.14 1.22
N ASP A 80 -1.83 -21.89 0.70
CA ASP A 80 -1.13 -22.73 -0.28
C ASP A 80 0.39 -22.59 -0.05
N ALA A 81 0.83 -23.08 1.10
CA ALA A 81 2.23 -23.40 1.35
C ALA A 81 2.33 -24.84 1.85
N ILE A 82 1.83 -25.77 1.03
CA ILE A 82 2.28 -27.16 1.02
C ILE A 82 2.53 -27.51 -0.44
N LYS A 83 3.80 -27.53 -0.83
CA LYS A 83 4.33 -28.41 -1.86
C LYS A 83 5.53 -29.13 -1.25
#